data_AF-A0A285NYM6-F1
#
_entry.id   AF-A0A285NYM6-F1
#
_cell.length_a   1.000
_cell.length_b   1.000
_cell.length_c   1.000
_cell.angle_alpha   90.00
_cell.angle_beta   90.00
_cell.angle_gamma   90.00
#
_symmetry.space_group_name_H-M   'P 1'
#
loop_
_entity.id
_entity.type
_entity.pdbx_description
1 polymer ?
#
loop_
_entity_poly.entity_id
_entity_poly.type
_entity_poly.pdbx_seq_one_letter_code
_entity_poly.pdbx_strand_id
1 'polypeptide(L)'
;LLKPIADTFREQFYTERLYHKVLAKGYLMVSKGLYYAGDRLTLDGFINLLSFLYLKVVRFLWMKLDIMVVDLFINGVAKFSFKTGKHIRNVQTGLLNNYVLFLLIGIIFILGVITYSLR
;
A
#
# COMPACT_ATOMS: atom_id res chain seq x y z
N LEU A 1 49.28 -60.84 3.21
CA LEU A 1 48.38 -61.15 2.08
C LEU A 1 46.88 -61.20 2.43
N LEU A 2 46.46 -61.52 3.67
CA LEU A 2 45.03 -61.71 4.01
C LEU A 2 44.23 -60.44 4.40
N LYS A 3 44.88 -59.28 4.58
CA LYS A 3 44.24 -58.00 4.94
C LYS A 3 43.02 -57.61 4.07
N PRO A 4 43.10 -57.63 2.72
CA PRO A 4 41.97 -57.18 1.89
C PRO A 4 40.72 -58.08 2.02
N ILE A 5 40.91 -59.37 2.34
CA ILE A 5 39.81 -60.31 2.54
C ILE A 5 39.15 -60.03 3.89
N ALA A 6 39.93 -59.85 4.96
CA ALA A 6 39.40 -59.51 6.29
C ALA A 6 38.62 -58.18 6.30
N ASP A 7 39.09 -57.17 5.56
CA ASP A 7 38.41 -55.87 5.45
C ASP A 7 37.06 -55.98 4.71
N THR A 8 36.95 -56.88 3.73
CA THR A 8 35.69 -57.13 3.01
C THR A 8 34.63 -57.75 3.91
N PHE A 9 34.99 -58.72 4.75
CA PHE A 9 34.07 -59.30 5.74
C PHE A 9 33.67 -58.29 6.81
N ARG A 10 34.60 -57.41 7.23
CA ARG A 10 34.35 -56.35 8.21
C ARG A 10 33.41 -55.28 7.69
N GLU A 11 33.46 -54.94 6.40
CA GLU A 11 32.52 -54.03 5.73
C GLU A 11 31.26 -54.75 5.16
N GLN A 12 30.94 -55.97 5.61
CA GLN A 12 29.80 -56.77 5.13
C GLN A 12 29.70 -56.82 3.59
N PHE A 13 30.81 -57.13 2.94
CA PHE A 13 30.92 -57.17 1.48
C PHE A 13 30.51 -55.86 0.77
N TYR A 14 30.66 -54.71 1.45
CA TYR A 14 30.27 -53.39 0.95
C TYR A 14 28.76 -53.25 0.68
N THR A 15 27.94 -54.23 1.08
CA THR A 15 26.50 -54.31 0.78
C THR A 15 25.74 -53.12 1.37
N GLU A 16 26.02 -52.80 2.63
CA GLU A 16 25.40 -51.69 3.35
C GLU A 16 25.81 -50.33 2.75
N ARG A 17 27.08 -50.21 2.34
CA ARG A 17 27.61 -49.02 1.66
C ARG A 17 26.99 -48.83 0.27
N LEU A 18 26.77 -49.91 -0.47
CA LEU A 18 26.05 -49.90 -1.76
C LEU A 18 24.58 -49.53 -1.58
N TYR A 19 23.90 -50.13 -0.60
CA TYR A 19 22.52 -49.83 -0.27
C TYR A 19 22.33 -48.34 0.06
N HIS A 20 23.12 -47.80 0.98
CA HIS A 20 22.99 -46.40 1.38
C HIS A 20 23.39 -45.41 0.28
N LYS A 21 24.44 -45.72 -0.51
CA LYS A 21 24.89 -44.80 -1.57
C LYS A 21 24.01 -44.81 -2.81
N VAL A 22 23.47 -45.96 -3.19
CA VAL A 22 22.75 -46.12 -4.45
C VAL A 22 21.25 -46.10 -4.21
N LEU A 23 20.75 -47.01 -3.37
CA LEU A 23 19.31 -47.18 -3.17
C LEU A 23 18.72 -46.10 -2.28
N ALA A 24 19.25 -45.92 -1.06
CA ALA A 24 18.71 -44.94 -0.12
C ALA A 24 18.89 -43.50 -0.62
N LYS A 25 20.08 -43.17 -1.14
CA LYS A 25 20.34 -41.83 -1.71
C LYS A 25 19.55 -41.59 -2.99
N GLY A 26 19.39 -42.60 -3.84
CA GLY A 26 18.55 -42.53 -5.04
C GLY A 26 17.09 -42.26 -4.71
N TYR A 27 16.52 -43.01 -3.77
CA TYR A 27 15.14 -42.81 -3.30
C TYR A 27 14.95 -41.41 -2.69
N LEU A 28 15.88 -40.97 -1.84
CA LEU A 28 15.83 -39.63 -1.24
C LEU A 28 15.87 -38.52 -2.30
N MET A 29 16.68 -38.69 -3.35
CA MET A 29 16.81 -37.70 -4.42
C MET A 29 15.54 -37.62 -5.26
N VAL A 30 14.94 -38.76 -5.61
CA VAL A 30 13.66 -38.82 -6.34
C VAL A 30 12.53 -38.23 -5.49
N SER A 31 12.44 -38.58 -4.20
CA SER A 31 11.44 -38.05 -3.29
C SER A 31 11.55 -36.53 -3.13
N LYS A 32 12.76 -36.00 -2.97
CA LYS A 32 13.00 -34.54 -2.93
C LYS A 32 12.64 -33.86 -4.24
N GLY A 33 12.94 -34.48 -5.39
CA GLY A 33 12.58 -33.96 -6.70
C GLY A 33 11.06 -33.86 -6.88
N LEU A 34 10.33 -34.90 -6.51
CA LEU A 34 8.86 -34.92 -6.56
C LEU A 34 8.22 -33.91 -5.60
N TYR A 35 8.76 -33.77 -4.38
CA TYR A 35 8.28 -32.75 -3.43
C TYR A 35 8.51 -31.34 -3.97
N TYR A 36 9.69 -31.06 -4.51
CA TYR A 36 10.01 -29.74 -5.06
C TYR A 36 9.17 -29.43 -6.31
N ALA A 37 8.97 -30.41 -7.20
CA ALA A 37 8.23 -30.23 -8.43
C ALA A 37 6.71 -30.17 -8.20
N GLY A 38 6.18 -31.00 -7.29
CA GLY A 38 4.75 -31.12 -7.04
C GLY A 38 4.24 -30.03 -6.10
N ASP A 39 4.85 -29.90 -4.93
CA ASP A 39 4.31 -29.06 -3.86
C ASP A 39 4.81 -27.61 -3.99
N ARG A 40 6.11 -27.44 -4.19
CA ARG A 40 6.72 -26.12 -4.16
C ARG A 40 6.37 -25.27 -5.39
N LEU A 41 6.32 -25.85 -6.59
CA LEU A 41 5.91 -25.11 -7.79
C LEU A 41 4.43 -24.71 -7.77
N THR A 42 3.56 -25.58 -7.25
CA THR A 42 2.13 -25.31 -7.21
C THR A 42 1.79 -24.32 -6.09
N LEU A 43 2.31 -24.53 -4.88
CA LEU A 43 2.09 -23.64 -3.74
C LEU A 43 2.78 -22.29 -3.93
N ASP A 44 4.09 -22.25 -4.22
CA ASP A 44 4.80 -20.97 -4.37
C ASP A 44 4.27 -20.22 -5.60
N GLY A 45 3.95 -20.92 -6.69
CA GLY A 45 3.35 -20.33 -7.88
C GLY A 45 1.98 -19.71 -7.60
N PHE A 46 1.11 -20.44 -6.90
CA PHE A 46 -0.23 -19.98 -6.53
C PHE A 46 -0.18 -18.80 -5.56
N ILE A 47 0.63 -18.88 -4.51
CA ILE A 47 0.78 -17.82 -3.52
C ILE A 47 1.39 -16.56 -4.16
N ASN A 48 2.38 -16.71 -5.04
CA ASN A 48 2.96 -15.57 -5.75
C ASN A 48 1.95 -14.93 -6.71
N LEU A 49 1.14 -15.72 -7.41
CA LEU A 49 0.07 -15.20 -8.26
C LEU A 49 -0.97 -14.43 -7.44
N LEU A 50 -1.43 -14.99 -6.33
CA LEU A 50 -2.36 -14.32 -5.42
C LEU A 50 -1.77 -13.01 -4.88
N SER A 51 -0.51 -13.03 -4.45
CA SER A 51 0.18 -11.85 -3.95
C SER A 51 0.30 -10.77 -5.02
N PHE A 52 0.64 -11.16 -6.25
CA PHE A 52 0.69 -10.24 -7.39
C PHE A 52 -0.68 -9.61 -7.69
N LEU A 53 -1.74 -10.41 -7.73
CA LEU A 53 -3.10 -9.94 -7.97
C LEU A 53 -3.57 -9.01 -6.85
N TYR A 54 -3.34 -9.39 -5.60
CA TYR A 54 -3.66 -8.58 -4.43
C TYR A 54 -2.97 -7.22 -4.50
N LEU A 55 -1.64 -7.19 -4.71
CA LEU A 55 -0.89 -5.94 -4.81
C LEU A 55 -1.36 -5.07 -5.98
N LYS A 56 -1.75 -5.68 -7.10
CA LYS A 56 -2.29 -4.96 -8.26
C LYS A 56 -3.62 -4.29 -7.94
N VAL A 57 -4.53 -5.00 -7.27
CA VAL A 57 -5.84 -4.46 -6.86
C VAL A 57 -5.67 -3.37 -5.81
N VAL A 58 -4.81 -3.59 -4.81
CA VAL A 58 -4.53 -2.59 -3.76
C VAL A 58 -3.93 -1.33 -4.37
N ARG A 59 -2.94 -1.46 -5.27
CA ARG A 59 -2.38 -0.28 -5.97
C ARG A 59 -3.43 0.43 -6.81
N PHE A 60 -4.29 -0.31 -7.50
CA PHE A 60 -5.37 0.30 -8.28
C PHE A 60 -6.32 1.08 -7.37
N LEU A 61 -6.80 0.47 -6.28
CA LEU A 61 -7.67 1.13 -5.30
C LEU A 61 -7.00 2.37 -4.70
N TRP A 62 -5.73 2.27 -4.30
CA TRP A 62 -4.99 3.39 -3.72
C TRP A 62 -4.86 4.56 -4.71
N MET A 63 -4.43 4.31 -5.95
CA MET A 63 -4.31 5.38 -6.94
C MET A 63 -5.66 5.98 -7.33
N LYS A 64 -6.70 5.15 -7.50
CA LYS A 64 -8.01 5.64 -7.96
C LYS A 64 -8.83 6.30 -6.88
N LEU A 65 -8.75 5.83 -5.64
CA LEU A 65 -9.51 6.38 -4.54
C LEU A 65 -8.72 7.48 -3.84
N ASP A 66 -7.54 7.17 -3.30
CA ASP A 66 -6.84 8.09 -2.41
C ASP A 66 -6.36 9.33 -3.19
N ILE A 67 -5.56 9.13 -4.25
CA ILE A 67 -5.02 10.24 -5.02
C ILE A 67 -6.15 11.06 -5.67
N MET A 68 -7.12 10.41 -6.30
CA MET A 68 -8.17 11.13 -7.02
C MET A 68 -9.12 11.88 -6.07
N VAL A 69 -9.50 11.29 -4.94
CA VAL A 69 -10.40 11.92 -3.97
C VAL A 69 -9.69 13.06 -3.26
N VAL A 70 -8.45 12.84 -2.80
CA VAL A 70 -7.66 13.87 -2.13
C VAL A 70 -7.37 15.03 -3.08
N ASP A 71 -6.91 14.75 -4.31
CA ASP A 71 -6.64 15.80 -5.29
C ASP A 71 -7.91 16.56 -5.66
N LEU A 72 -9.02 15.87 -5.91
CA LEU A 72 -10.28 16.53 -6.26
C LEU A 72 -10.79 17.39 -5.11
N PHE A 73 -10.71 16.89 -3.88
CA PHE A 73 -11.15 17.61 -2.70
C PHE A 73 -10.28 18.84 -2.44
N ILE A 74 -8.96 18.69 -2.35
CA ILE A 74 -8.04 19.79 -2.08
C ILE A 74 -8.12 20.84 -3.19
N ASN A 75 -8.07 20.43 -4.46
CA ASN A 75 -8.19 21.37 -5.58
C ASN A 75 -9.58 22.02 -5.64
N GLY A 76 -10.63 21.29 -5.25
CA GLY A 76 -11.99 21.80 -5.13
C GLY A 76 -12.09 22.90 -4.09
N VAL A 77 -11.58 22.66 -2.88
CA VAL A 77 -11.54 23.64 -1.79
C VAL A 77 -10.71 24.85 -2.19
N ALA A 78 -9.53 24.66 -2.78
CA ALA A 78 -8.68 25.76 -3.23
C ALA A 78 -9.39 26.64 -4.29
N LYS A 79 -9.99 26.01 -5.32
CA LYS A 79 -10.75 26.72 -6.36
C LYS A 79 -11.96 27.44 -5.79
N PHE A 80 -12.66 26.80 -4.85
CA PHE A 80 -13.81 27.40 -4.17
C PHE A 80 -13.38 28.65 -3.38
N SER A 81 -12.36 28.54 -2.55
CA SER A 81 -11.80 29.66 -1.78
C SER A 81 -11.35 30.80 -2.69
N PHE A 82 -10.65 30.50 -3.80
CA PHE A 82 -10.21 31.51 -4.74
C PHE A 82 -11.38 32.21 -5.46
N LYS A 83 -12.38 31.43 -5.89
CA LYS A 83 -13.59 31.96 -6.53
C LYS A 83 -14.36 32.87 -5.57
N THR A 84 -14.55 32.42 -4.34
CA THR A 84 -15.20 33.20 -3.27
C THR A 84 -14.44 34.48 -2.99
N GLY A 85 -13.11 34.42 -2.82
CA GLY A 85 -12.27 35.60 -2.64
C GLY A 85 -12.34 36.57 -3.82
N LYS A 86 -12.38 36.08 -5.06
CA LYS A 86 -12.54 36.90 -6.26
C LYS A 86 -13.89 37.62 -6.27
N HIS A 87 -14.97 36.96 -5.84
CA HIS A 87 -16.28 37.59 -5.71
C HIS A 87 -16.30 38.65 -4.60
N ILE A 88 -15.73 38.35 -3.42
CA ILE A 88 -15.61 39.31 -2.30
C ILE A 88 -14.79 40.53 -2.71
N ARG A 89 -13.73 40.34 -3.49
CA ARG A 89 -12.90 41.45 -4.00
C ARG A 89 -13.70 42.47 -4.81
N ASN A 90 -14.76 42.05 -5.51
CA ASN A 90 -15.59 42.98 -6.28
C ASN A 90 -16.41 43.93 -5.38
N VAL A 91 -16.61 43.60 -4.10
CA VAL A 91 -17.20 44.52 -3.10
C VAL A 91 -16.25 45.68 -2.80
N GLN A 92 -14.94 45.45 -2.93
CA GLN A 92 -13.91 46.48 -2.77
C GLN A 92 -13.74 47.26 -4.08
N THR A 93 -14.56 48.29 -4.27
CA THR A 93 -14.58 49.11 -5.50
C THR A 93 -13.42 50.08 -5.64
N GLY A 94 -12.58 50.24 -4.60
CA GLY A 94 -11.46 51.19 -4.59
C GLY A 94 -11.85 52.67 -4.43
N LEU A 95 -13.15 52.98 -4.42
CA LEU A 95 -13.68 54.33 -4.20
C LEU A 95 -13.81 54.63 -2.71
N LEU A 96 -13.13 55.66 -2.21
CA LEU A 96 -13.15 56.07 -0.80
C LEU A 96 -14.58 56.24 -0.26
N ASN A 97 -15.47 56.83 -1.05
CA ASN A 97 -16.88 57.04 -0.69
C ASN A 97 -17.60 55.74 -0.31
N ASN A 98 -17.31 54.63 -1.00
CA ASN A 98 -17.93 53.34 -0.70
C ASN A 98 -17.45 52.79 0.65
N TYR A 99 -16.18 53.03 1.03
CA TYR A 99 -15.68 52.65 2.34
C TYR A 99 -16.30 53.48 3.47
N VAL A 100 -16.47 54.79 3.26
CA VAL A 100 -17.15 55.67 4.24
C VAL A 100 -18.59 55.23 4.46
N LEU A 101 -19.31 54.87 3.40
CA LEU A 101 -20.67 54.36 3.49
C LEU A 101 -20.75 53.04 4.26
N PHE A 102 -19.82 52.10 4.01
CA PHE A 102 -19.70 50.85 4.78
C PHE A 102 -19.43 51.11 6.27
N LEU A 103 -18.57 52.08 6.59
CA LEU A 103 -18.26 52.49 7.96
C LEU A 103 -19.50 53.01 8.69
N LEU A 104 -20.26 53.91 8.06
CA LEU A 104 -21.49 54.46 8.63
C LEU A 104 -22.53 53.37 8.89
N ILE A 105 -22.73 52.45 7.93
CA ILE A 105 -23.62 51.29 8.11
C ILE A 105 -23.15 50.43 9.28
N GLY A 106 -21.85 50.18 9.40
CA GLY A 106 -21.27 49.42 10.50
C GLY A 106 -21.52 50.06 11.87
N ILE A 107 -21.39 51.39 11.98
CA ILE A 107 -21.67 52.14 13.21
C ILE A 107 -23.14 52.00 13.60
N ILE A 108 -24.06 52.24 12.66
CA ILE A 108 -25.50 52.12 12.90
C ILE A 108 -25.86 50.69 13.33
N PHE A 109 -25.29 49.69 12.66
CA PHE A 109 -25.52 48.28 12.98
C PHE A 109 -25.06 47.94 14.40
N ILE A 110 -23.83 48.32 14.77
CA ILE A 110 -23.29 48.07 16.12
C ILE A 110 -24.14 48.76 17.19
N LEU A 111 -24.50 50.03 16.98
CA LEU A 111 -25.36 50.77 17.92
C LEU A 111 -26.75 50.14 18.03
N GLY A 112 -27.32 49.67 16.92
CA GLY A 112 -28.58 48.94 16.90
C GLY A 112 -28.51 47.63 17.70
N VAL A 113 -27.43 46.86 17.53
CA VAL A 113 -27.21 45.62 18.30
C VAL A 113 -27.05 45.92 19.80
N ILE A 114 -26.27 46.95 20.15
CA ILE A 114 -26.07 47.36 21.55
C ILE A 114 -27.39 47.79 22.18
N THR A 115 -28.13 48.69 21.54
CA THR A 115 -29.40 49.18 22.07
C THR A 115 -30.46 48.09 22.18
N TYR A 116 -30.50 47.15 21.23
CA TYR A 116 -31.35 45.96 21.33
C TYR A 116 -30.93 45.05 22.50
N SER A 117 -29.63 44.85 22.71
CA SER A 117 -29.09 44.03 23.80
C SER A 117 -29.27 44.66 25.19
N LEU A 118 -29.40 45.98 25.28
CA LEU A 118 -29.61 46.73 26.52
C LEU A 118 -31.09 46.82 26.93
N ARG A 119 -32.00 46.39 26.06
CA ARG A 119 -33.46 46.43 26.27
C ARG A 119 -33.96 45.09 26.76
#